data_AF-A0A946H4W9-F1
#
_entry.id   AF-A0A946H4W9-F1
#
_cell.length_a   1.000
_cell.length_b   1.000
_cell.length_c   1.000
_cell.angle_alpha   90.00
_cell.angle_beta   90.00
_cell.angle_gamma   90.00
#
_symmetry.space_group_name_H-M   'P 1'
#
loop_
_entity.id
_entity.type
_entity.pdbx_description
1 polymer ?
#
loop_
_entity_poly.entity_id
_entity_poly.type
_entity_poly.pdbx_seq_one_letter_code
_entity_poly.pdbx_strand_id
1 'polypeptide(L)'
;MMRSMLCTAKGSHPAISEDRYVRYLVMGYEECLLWWDRHGRYYFHDKEDMANFAGMQIEQYLEHFLELWPGCEHAIIKEPWLTAHFPALARLMKEALFVVMARDPRDIAVSLLKVGAKLEKKGQDNPHPRDDMERLGKYIHVSYTTLFRTPRRHWGGRLAWVRYERLVTDPQSVVRQIAAFTKLDLSAYDPVAAWPGWDDGTVESERLGGSYRSEFWGKPVTNERIGTWREELTEDEAAIILRETPDLVKLFGYGKENEKDRETA
;
A
#
# COMPACT_ATOMS: atom_id res chain seq x y z
N MET A 1 9.36 3.41 -0.70
CA MET A 1 9.43 4.88 -0.78
C MET A 1 8.55 5.52 0.26
N MET A 2 7.21 5.49 0.16
CA MET A 2 6.32 6.08 1.17
C MET A 2 6.58 5.58 2.60
N ARG A 3 6.76 4.27 2.81
CA ARG A 3 7.16 3.73 4.13
C ARG A 3 8.45 4.36 4.64
N SER A 4 9.49 4.41 3.80
CA SER A 4 10.77 5.00 4.17
C SER A 4 10.62 6.49 4.54
N MET A 5 9.80 7.25 3.81
CA MET A 5 9.48 8.63 4.16
C MET A 5 8.82 8.72 5.54
N LEU A 6 7.78 7.92 5.82
CA LEU A 6 7.09 7.91 7.11
C LEU A 6 8.02 7.50 8.26
N CYS A 7 8.88 6.51 8.06
CA CYS A 7 9.85 6.05 9.05
C CYS A 7 11.02 7.03 9.28
N THR A 8 11.13 8.13 8.54
CA THR A 8 12.08 9.22 8.89
C THR A 8 11.54 10.14 9.98
N ALA A 9 10.26 10.03 10.33
CA ALA A 9 9.67 10.87 11.36
C ALA A 9 10.32 10.63 12.71
N LYS A 10 10.52 11.72 13.46
CA LYS A 10 10.95 11.62 14.86
C LYS A 10 9.98 10.73 15.65
N GLY A 11 10.50 9.81 16.46
CA GLY A 11 9.70 8.88 17.23
C GLY A 11 9.09 7.73 16.42
N SER A 12 9.48 7.54 15.16
CA SER A 12 9.14 6.34 14.39
C SER A 12 10.27 5.32 14.40
N HIS A 13 9.91 4.04 14.32
CA HIS A 13 10.88 2.97 14.13
C HIS A 13 11.51 3.01 12.73
N PRO A 14 12.71 2.41 12.53
CA PRO A 14 13.34 2.32 11.22
C PRO A 14 12.46 1.56 10.20
N ALA A 15 12.76 1.73 8.91
CA ALA A 15 11.98 1.14 7.83
C ALA A 15 12.20 -0.38 7.70
N ILE A 16 11.53 -1.17 8.54
CA ILE A 16 11.63 -2.63 8.59
C ILE A 16 10.74 -3.37 7.58
N SER A 17 10.78 -4.70 7.65
CA SER A 17 9.99 -5.61 6.80
C SER A 17 8.48 -5.35 6.85
N GLU A 18 7.77 -5.81 5.82
CA GLU A 18 6.31 -5.90 5.85
C GLU A 18 5.82 -6.67 7.08
N ASP A 19 4.85 -6.10 7.78
CA ASP A 19 4.16 -6.75 8.89
C ASP A 19 2.84 -7.36 8.42
N ARG A 20 2.80 -8.70 8.44
CA ARG A 20 1.63 -9.49 8.07
C ARG A 20 0.73 -9.81 9.26
N TYR A 21 1.20 -9.60 10.48
CA TYR A 21 0.51 -10.03 11.69
C TYR A 21 -0.75 -9.20 11.95
N VAL A 22 -0.68 -7.87 11.83
CA VAL A 22 -1.87 -7.00 11.91
C VAL A 22 -2.95 -7.44 10.93
N ARG A 23 -2.56 -7.81 9.69
CA ARG A 23 -3.52 -8.33 8.70
C ARG A 23 -4.24 -9.58 9.21
N TYR A 24 -3.52 -10.53 9.80
CA TYR A 24 -4.14 -11.75 10.32
C TYR A 24 -5.06 -11.50 11.52
N LEU A 25 -4.74 -10.54 12.40
CA LEU A 25 -5.64 -10.13 13.48
C LEU A 25 -6.95 -9.57 12.92
N VAL A 26 -6.87 -8.70 11.91
CA VAL A 26 -8.06 -8.13 11.25
C VAL A 26 -8.86 -9.20 10.50
N MET A 27 -8.18 -10.12 9.80
CA MET A 27 -8.84 -11.25 9.11
C MET A 27 -9.59 -12.16 10.09
N GLY A 28 -9.05 -12.41 11.28
CA GLY A 28 -9.75 -13.18 12.32
C GLY A 28 -11.07 -12.53 12.74
N TYR A 29 -11.07 -11.21 12.91
CA TYR A 29 -12.28 -10.44 13.17
C TYR A 29 -13.28 -10.52 12.00
N GLU A 30 -12.83 -10.32 10.76
CA GLU A 30 -13.70 -10.36 9.58
C GLU A 30 -14.32 -11.75 9.37
N GLU A 31 -13.55 -12.82 9.57
CA GLU A 31 -14.03 -14.19 9.47
C GLU A 31 -15.09 -14.49 10.55
N CYS A 32 -14.83 -14.09 11.79
CA CYS A 32 -15.80 -14.25 12.87
C CYS A 32 -17.10 -13.46 12.59
N LEU A 33 -16.98 -12.25 12.01
CA LEU A 33 -18.11 -11.43 11.61
C LEU A 33 -18.93 -12.08 10.48
N LEU A 34 -18.27 -12.70 9.50
CA LEU A 34 -18.91 -13.42 8.40
C LEU A 34 -19.74 -14.59 8.93
N TRP A 35 -19.24 -15.30 9.94
CA TRP A 35 -19.90 -16.46 10.54
C TRP A 35 -20.63 -16.15 11.84
N TRP A 36 -20.99 -14.88 12.08
CA TRP A 36 -21.55 -14.42 13.36
C TRP A 36 -22.72 -15.28 13.85
N ASP A 37 -23.72 -15.50 12.98
CA ASP A 37 -24.95 -16.22 13.36
C ASP A 37 -24.71 -17.71 13.64
N ARG A 38 -23.62 -18.27 13.09
CA ARG A 38 -23.28 -19.68 13.22
C ARG A 38 -22.33 -19.95 14.39
N HIS A 39 -21.36 -19.06 14.61
CA HIS A 39 -20.26 -19.28 15.54
C HIS A 39 -20.02 -18.08 16.47
N GLY A 40 -19.91 -16.86 15.93
CA GLY A 40 -19.48 -15.68 16.70
C GLY A 40 -20.36 -15.37 17.91
N ARG A 41 -21.69 -15.48 17.78
CA ARG A 41 -22.66 -15.16 18.84
C ARG A 41 -22.56 -15.99 20.13
N TYR A 42 -21.81 -17.09 20.10
CA TYR A 42 -21.60 -17.96 21.28
C TYR A 42 -20.37 -17.55 22.10
N TYR A 43 -19.49 -16.70 21.55
CA TYR A 43 -18.23 -16.31 22.17
C TYR A 43 -18.19 -14.83 22.58
N PHE A 44 -19.09 -14.00 22.03
CA PHE A 44 -19.17 -12.57 22.30
C PHE A 44 -20.61 -12.17 22.58
N HIS A 45 -20.79 -11.14 23.39
CA HIS A 45 -22.13 -10.63 23.73
C HIS A 45 -22.85 -10.07 22.50
N ASP A 46 -22.13 -9.33 21.66
CA ASP A 46 -22.59 -8.80 20.39
C ASP A 46 -21.39 -8.48 19.46
N LYS A 47 -21.68 -7.88 18.30
CA LYS A 47 -20.66 -7.51 17.30
C LYS A 47 -19.80 -6.32 17.72
N GLU A 48 -20.24 -5.51 18.68
CA GLU A 48 -19.43 -4.41 19.25
C GLU A 48 -18.45 -4.97 20.29
N ASP A 49 -18.88 -5.87 21.16
CA ASP A 49 -18.00 -6.60 22.09
C ASP A 49 -16.87 -7.33 21.34
N MET A 50 -17.20 -8.05 20.27
CA MET A 50 -16.22 -8.68 19.39
C MET A 50 -15.26 -7.67 18.74
N ALA A 51 -15.76 -6.51 18.31
CA ALA A 51 -14.93 -5.47 17.70
C ALA A 51 -13.98 -4.85 18.74
N ASN A 52 -14.44 -4.63 19.97
CA ASN A 52 -13.61 -4.14 21.07
C ASN A 52 -12.50 -5.15 21.41
N PHE A 53 -12.85 -6.43 21.53
CA PHE A 53 -11.88 -7.49 21.79
C PHE A 53 -10.81 -7.57 20.70
N ALA A 54 -11.21 -7.57 19.42
CA ALA A 54 -10.27 -7.58 18.30
C ALA A 54 -9.41 -6.31 18.23
N GLY A 55 -9.98 -5.14 18.56
CA GLY A 55 -9.25 -3.88 18.68
C GLY A 55 -8.15 -3.95 19.75
N MET A 56 -8.48 -4.47 20.95
CA MET A 56 -7.52 -4.66 22.04
C MET A 56 -6.34 -5.56 21.64
N GLN A 57 -6.58 -6.62 20.86
CA GLN A 57 -5.50 -7.51 20.39
C GLN A 57 -4.53 -6.79 19.45
N ILE A 58 -5.05 -5.91 18.57
CA ILE A 58 -4.23 -5.12 17.66
C ILE A 58 -3.44 -4.07 18.46
N GLU A 59 -4.09 -3.39 19.40
CA GLU A 59 -3.44 -2.40 20.27
C GLU A 59 -2.29 -3.02 21.07
N GLN A 60 -2.53 -4.13 21.77
CA GLN A 60 -1.49 -4.86 22.52
C GLN A 60 -0.33 -5.31 21.63
N TYR A 61 -0.62 -5.75 20.40
CA TYR A 61 0.44 -6.10 19.45
C TYR A 61 1.28 -4.87 19.06
N LEU A 62 0.65 -3.73 18.80
CA LEU A 62 1.37 -2.50 18.43
C LEU A 62 2.17 -1.93 19.60
N GLU A 63 1.66 -2.04 20.83
CA GLU A 63 2.41 -1.73 22.06
C GLU A 63 3.65 -2.62 22.17
N HIS A 64 3.48 -3.94 22.09
CA HIS A 64 4.60 -4.88 22.09
C HIS A 64 5.61 -4.61 20.96
N PHE A 65 5.11 -4.27 19.77
CA PHE A 65 5.96 -3.92 18.65
C PHE A 65 6.81 -2.67 18.94
N LEU A 66 6.25 -1.64 19.59
CA LEU A 66 6.99 -0.44 19.98
C LEU A 66 7.98 -0.70 21.13
N GLU A 67 7.77 -1.69 21.99
CA GLU A 67 8.76 -2.12 22.99
C GLU A 67 10.07 -2.59 22.35
N LEU A 68 10.02 -3.11 21.12
CA LEU A 68 11.21 -3.50 20.36
C LEU A 68 12.04 -2.30 19.89
N TRP A 69 11.47 -1.09 19.95
CA TRP A 69 12.08 0.15 19.47
C TRP A 69 12.01 1.25 20.55
N PRO A 70 12.83 1.17 21.62
CA PRO A 70 12.79 2.13 22.71
C PRO A 70 12.92 3.59 22.23
N GLY A 71 12.01 4.45 22.69
CA GLY A 71 11.94 5.86 22.29
C GLY A 71 11.11 6.12 21.02
N CYS A 72 10.55 5.08 20.40
CA CYS A 72 9.55 5.24 19.35
C CYS A 72 8.13 5.30 19.94
N GLU A 73 7.32 6.19 19.40
CA GLU A 73 5.92 6.45 19.78
C GLU A 73 4.96 6.16 18.61
N HIS A 74 5.49 5.96 17.40
CA HIS A 74 4.71 5.82 16.18
C HIS A 74 4.98 4.47 15.50
N ALA A 75 3.94 3.63 15.42
CA ALA A 75 3.99 2.39 14.67
C ALA A 75 3.58 2.62 13.20
N ILE A 76 4.50 2.39 12.27
CA ILE A 76 4.28 2.53 10.82
C ILE A 76 4.19 1.14 10.18
N ILE A 77 2.95 0.66 10.05
CA ILE A 77 2.66 -0.65 9.48
C ILE A 77 2.49 -0.53 7.97
N LYS A 78 3.30 -1.29 7.21
CA LYS A 78 3.19 -1.37 5.75
C LYS A 78 3.09 -2.81 5.32
N GLU A 79 1.98 -3.14 4.67
CA GLU A 79 1.79 -4.40 3.95
C GLU A 79 0.73 -4.17 2.85
N PRO A 80 1.00 -4.51 1.57
CA PRO A 80 0.09 -4.17 0.46
C PRO A 80 -1.31 -4.78 0.59
N TRP A 81 -1.42 -6.01 1.09
CA TRP A 81 -2.68 -6.74 1.23
C TRP A 81 -3.56 -6.23 2.38
N LEU A 82 -2.97 -5.58 3.39
CA LEU A 82 -3.65 -4.95 4.50
C LEU A 82 -4.60 -3.85 4.01
N THR A 83 -4.29 -3.23 2.86
CA THR A 83 -5.15 -2.24 2.20
C THR A 83 -6.58 -2.73 2.02
N ALA A 84 -6.77 -4.02 1.67
CA ALA A 84 -8.11 -4.60 1.50
C ALA A 84 -8.92 -4.55 2.80
N HIS A 85 -8.23 -4.64 3.94
CA HIS A 85 -8.78 -4.72 5.29
C HIS A 85 -8.83 -3.36 6.01
N PHE A 86 -8.42 -2.27 5.37
CA PHE A 86 -8.46 -0.93 5.96
C PHE A 86 -9.85 -0.54 6.50
N PRO A 87 -10.99 -0.88 5.87
CA PRO A 87 -12.30 -0.56 6.45
C PRO A 87 -12.55 -1.24 7.80
N ALA A 88 -12.17 -2.52 7.94
CA ALA A 88 -12.28 -3.23 9.21
C ALA A 88 -11.29 -2.67 10.23
N LEU A 89 -10.03 -2.45 9.84
CA LEU A 89 -9.03 -1.84 10.71
C LEU A 89 -9.44 -0.43 11.17
N ALA A 90 -10.06 0.37 10.31
CA ALA A 90 -10.59 1.69 10.66
C ALA A 90 -11.76 1.63 11.67
N ARG A 91 -12.47 0.50 11.74
CA ARG A 91 -13.49 0.24 12.76
C ARG A 91 -12.84 -0.18 14.08
N LEU A 92 -11.84 -1.06 14.04
CA LEU A 92 -11.17 -1.62 15.22
C LEU A 92 -10.23 -0.61 15.89
N MET A 93 -9.55 0.22 15.10
CA MET A 93 -8.58 1.23 15.55
C MET A 93 -9.06 2.62 15.13
N LYS A 94 -9.60 3.39 16.09
CA LYS A 94 -10.19 4.71 15.80
C LYS A 94 -9.12 5.77 15.51
N GLU A 95 -7.97 5.66 16.14
CA GLU A 95 -6.84 6.59 15.98
C GLU A 95 -5.94 6.26 14.78
N ALA A 96 -6.13 5.10 14.12
CA ALA A 96 -5.33 4.70 12.97
C ALA A 96 -5.55 5.63 11.77
N LEU A 97 -4.44 6.04 11.14
CA LEU A 97 -4.39 6.79 9.90
C LEU A 97 -3.94 5.88 8.75
N PHE A 98 -4.60 6.05 7.61
CA PHE A 98 -4.41 5.21 6.42
C PHE A 98 -3.83 6.06 5.30
N VAL A 99 -2.66 5.68 4.79
CA VAL A 99 -2.04 6.31 3.61
C VAL A 99 -2.00 5.28 2.49
N VAL A 100 -2.65 5.59 1.37
CA VAL A 100 -2.72 4.72 0.20
C VAL A 100 -1.97 5.34 -0.96
N MET A 101 -1.03 4.57 -1.52
CA MET A 101 -0.36 4.95 -2.75
C MET A 101 -1.20 4.51 -3.94
N ALA A 102 -1.53 5.44 -4.84
CA ALA A 102 -2.07 5.13 -6.15
C ALA A 102 -0.99 5.35 -7.21
N ARG A 103 -0.93 4.47 -8.20
CA ARG A 103 -0.02 4.56 -9.35
C ARG A 103 -0.81 4.21 -10.59
N ASP A 104 -0.35 4.68 -11.75
CA ASP A 104 -0.90 4.27 -13.04
C ASP A 104 -0.99 2.73 -13.10
N PRO A 105 -2.18 2.15 -13.28
CA PRO A 105 -2.36 0.70 -13.26
C PRO A 105 -1.55 0.01 -14.36
N ARG A 106 -1.27 0.69 -15.48
CA ARG A 106 -0.43 0.15 -16.56
C ARG A 106 1.02 -0.03 -16.11
N ASP A 107 1.56 0.95 -15.37
CA ASP A 107 2.91 0.84 -14.78
C ASP A 107 2.98 -0.19 -13.64
N ILE A 108 1.88 -0.40 -12.91
CA ILE A 108 1.78 -1.50 -11.94
C ILE A 108 1.84 -2.85 -12.69
N ALA A 109 1.08 -3.01 -13.78
CA ALA A 109 1.07 -4.23 -14.59
C ALA A 109 2.48 -4.60 -15.08
N VAL A 110 3.22 -3.64 -15.65
CA VAL A 110 4.63 -3.85 -16.05
C VAL A 110 5.48 -4.33 -14.87
N SER A 111 5.30 -3.75 -13.69
CA SER A 111 6.04 -4.16 -12.50
C SER A 111 5.74 -5.61 -12.11
N LEU A 112 4.48 -6.04 -12.19
CA LEU A 112 4.05 -7.40 -11.85
C LEU A 112 4.51 -8.43 -12.89
N LEU A 113 4.42 -8.10 -14.19
CA LEU A 113 4.96 -8.94 -15.26
C LEU A 113 6.47 -9.17 -15.10
N LYS A 114 7.23 -8.13 -14.72
CA LYS A 114 8.67 -8.24 -14.43
C LYS A 114 8.96 -9.14 -13.22
N VAL A 115 8.07 -9.18 -12.23
CA VAL A 115 8.18 -10.13 -11.10
C VAL A 115 7.89 -11.54 -11.57
N GLY A 116 6.83 -11.74 -12.36
CA GLY A 116 6.48 -13.03 -12.95
C GLY A 116 7.64 -13.64 -13.74
N ALA A 117 8.23 -12.88 -14.66
CA ALA A 117 9.38 -13.31 -15.45
C ALA A 117 10.62 -13.66 -14.58
N LYS A 118 10.81 -12.99 -13.43
CA LYS A 118 11.89 -13.35 -12.48
C LYS A 118 11.61 -14.66 -11.76
N LEU A 119 10.35 -14.97 -11.45
CA LEU A 119 9.94 -16.23 -10.81
C LEU A 119 10.11 -17.40 -11.78
N GLU A 120 9.69 -17.24 -13.05
CA GLU A 120 9.87 -18.25 -14.10
C GLU A 120 11.35 -18.59 -14.32
N LYS A 121 12.22 -17.57 -14.39
CA LYS A 121 13.67 -17.76 -14.51
C LYS A 121 14.28 -18.56 -13.34
N LYS A 122 13.61 -18.60 -12.20
CA LYS A 122 13.99 -19.39 -11.02
C LYS A 122 13.27 -20.73 -10.93
N GLY A 123 12.47 -21.10 -11.94
CA GLY A 123 11.65 -22.32 -11.94
C GLY A 123 10.50 -22.29 -10.92
N GLN A 124 10.03 -21.10 -10.54
CA GLN A 124 8.93 -20.90 -9.61
C GLN A 124 7.64 -20.55 -10.36
N ASP A 125 6.49 -20.85 -9.76
CA ASP A 125 5.18 -20.49 -10.30
C ASP A 125 5.08 -18.99 -10.60
N ASN A 126 4.54 -18.65 -11.77
CA ASN A 126 4.28 -17.28 -12.17
C ASN A 126 2.82 -16.89 -11.84
N PRO A 127 2.59 -16.08 -10.79
CA PRO A 127 1.25 -15.60 -10.46
C PRO A 127 0.75 -14.48 -11.40
N HIS A 128 1.63 -13.92 -12.24
CA HIS A 128 1.37 -12.78 -13.13
C HIS A 128 1.75 -13.11 -14.57
N PRO A 129 1.14 -14.14 -15.19
CA PRO A 129 1.48 -14.52 -16.55
C PRO A 129 0.93 -13.49 -17.55
N ARG A 130 1.68 -13.22 -18.62
CA ARG A 130 1.37 -12.15 -19.59
C ARG A 130 0.16 -12.48 -20.48
N ASP A 131 -0.15 -13.75 -20.64
CA ASP A 131 -1.27 -14.25 -21.44
C ASP A 131 -2.65 -13.98 -20.81
N ASP A 132 -2.70 -13.56 -19.54
CA ASP A 132 -3.95 -13.24 -18.82
C ASP A 132 -3.94 -11.82 -18.23
N MET A 133 -3.93 -10.82 -19.12
CA MET A 133 -3.95 -9.41 -18.74
C MET A 133 -5.24 -9.00 -18.02
N GLU A 134 -6.36 -9.69 -18.26
CA GLU A 134 -7.61 -9.43 -17.54
C GLU A 134 -7.49 -9.81 -16.07
N ARG A 135 -6.94 -10.99 -15.78
CA ARG A 135 -6.66 -11.41 -14.41
C ARG A 135 -5.67 -10.47 -13.75
N LEU A 136 -4.64 -10.03 -14.46
CA LEU A 136 -3.68 -9.06 -13.93
C LEU A 136 -4.35 -7.72 -13.60
N GLY A 137 -5.21 -7.20 -14.48
CA GLY A 137 -6.00 -6.00 -14.23
C GLY A 137 -6.93 -6.15 -13.01
N LYS A 138 -7.66 -7.26 -12.92
CA LYS A 138 -8.52 -7.59 -11.77
C LYS A 138 -7.73 -7.71 -10.47
N TYR A 139 -6.55 -8.32 -10.52
CA TYR A 139 -5.64 -8.42 -9.37
C TYR A 139 -5.23 -7.04 -8.85
N ILE A 140 -4.88 -6.12 -9.75
CA ILE A 140 -4.56 -4.73 -9.39
C ILE A 140 -5.80 -4.05 -8.79
N HIS A 141 -6.96 -4.19 -9.43
CA HIS A 141 -8.20 -3.55 -8.98
C HIS A 141 -8.66 -4.02 -7.60
N VAL A 142 -8.62 -5.33 -7.32
CA VAL A 142 -9.02 -5.92 -6.04
C VAL A 142 -8.24 -5.32 -4.88
N SER A 143 -6.97 -4.97 -5.08
CA SER A 143 -6.11 -4.34 -4.07
C SER A 143 -6.63 -2.99 -3.57
N TYR A 144 -7.48 -2.30 -4.35
CA TYR A 144 -8.07 -1.00 -3.99
C TYR A 144 -9.59 -1.03 -3.81
N THR A 145 -10.26 -2.09 -4.25
CA THR A 145 -11.72 -2.12 -4.40
C THR A 145 -12.47 -1.76 -3.12
N THR A 146 -11.99 -2.23 -1.97
CA THR A 146 -12.63 -1.96 -0.67
C THR A 146 -12.57 -0.47 -0.30
N LEU A 147 -11.51 0.24 -0.69
CA LEU A 147 -11.37 1.67 -0.44
C LEU A 147 -12.41 2.50 -1.21
N PHE A 148 -12.72 2.10 -2.45
CA PHE A 148 -13.70 2.78 -3.29
C PHE A 148 -15.15 2.48 -2.88
N ARG A 149 -15.41 1.25 -2.41
CA ARG A 149 -16.75 0.84 -1.95
C ARG A 149 -17.09 1.37 -0.56
N THR A 150 -16.08 1.75 0.23
CA THR A 150 -16.28 2.25 1.59
C THR A 150 -16.69 3.73 1.57
N PRO A 151 -17.85 4.11 2.16
CA PRO A 151 -18.31 5.49 2.15
C PRO A 151 -17.32 6.46 2.80
N ARG A 152 -17.18 7.67 2.26
CA ARG A 152 -16.26 8.70 2.77
C ARG A 152 -16.38 8.94 4.29
N ARG A 153 -17.61 8.92 4.82
CA ARG A 153 -17.90 9.09 6.25
C ARG A 153 -17.24 8.04 7.15
N HIS A 154 -16.98 6.84 6.64
CA HIS A 154 -16.32 5.76 7.37
C HIS A 154 -14.90 6.13 7.77
N TRP A 155 -14.21 6.85 6.88
CA TRP A 155 -12.82 7.25 7.09
C TRP A 155 -12.70 8.41 8.07
N GLY A 156 -13.70 9.29 8.18
CA GLY A 156 -13.66 10.43 9.13
C GLY A 156 -12.43 11.32 8.96
N GLY A 157 -11.92 11.46 7.73
CA GLY A 157 -10.68 12.21 7.47
C GLY A 157 -9.38 11.45 7.76
N ARG A 158 -9.42 10.14 8.06
CA ARG A 158 -8.25 9.29 8.35
C ARG A 158 -7.70 8.51 7.15
N LEU A 159 -8.15 8.82 5.92
CA LEU A 159 -7.62 8.21 4.69
C LEU A 159 -7.01 9.29 3.79
N ALA A 160 -5.73 9.15 3.46
CA ALA A 160 -5.03 9.99 2.50
C ALA A 160 -4.61 9.20 1.27
N TRP A 161 -4.83 9.78 0.09
CA TRP A 161 -4.31 9.28 -1.17
C TRP A 161 -3.04 10.01 -1.57
N VAL A 162 -2.03 9.26 -2.01
CA VAL A 162 -0.78 9.78 -2.56
C VAL A 162 -0.59 9.19 -3.96
N ARG A 163 -0.48 10.06 -4.95
CA ARG A 163 -0.09 9.64 -6.30
C ARG A 163 1.40 9.35 -6.32
N TYR A 164 1.76 8.15 -6.74
CA TYR A 164 3.15 7.73 -6.93
C TYR A 164 3.88 8.71 -7.85
N GLU A 165 3.25 9.12 -8.95
CA GLU A 165 3.88 10.01 -9.92
C GLU A 165 4.25 11.34 -9.27
N ARG A 166 3.35 11.91 -8.45
CA ARG A 166 3.63 13.14 -7.70
C ARG A 166 4.72 12.93 -6.65
N LEU A 167 4.74 11.80 -5.96
CA LEU A 167 5.74 11.50 -4.95
C LEU A 167 7.15 11.42 -5.56
N VAL A 168 7.31 10.93 -6.79
CA VAL A 168 8.62 10.87 -7.44
C VAL A 168 9.01 12.14 -8.19
N THR A 169 8.06 12.95 -8.67
CA THR A 169 8.36 14.20 -9.40
C THR A 169 8.39 15.44 -8.53
N ASP A 170 7.62 15.46 -7.43
CA ASP A 170 7.53 16.56 -6.47
C ASP A 170 7.42 16.01 -5.03
N PRO A 171 8.48 15.30 -4.55
CA PRO A 171 8.47 14.63 -3.25
C PRO A 171 8.20 15.61 -2.10
N GLN A 172 8.75 16.82 -2.15
CA GLN A 172 8.62 17.82 -1.08
C GLN A 172 7.16 18.26 -0.87
N SER A 173 6.38 18.37 -1.93
CA SER A 173 4.96 18.67 -1.86
C SER A 173 4.16 17.54 -1.23
N VAL A 174 4.52 16.28 -1.52
CA VAL A 174 3.92 15.11 -0.89
C VAL A 174 4.31 15.01 0.59
N VAL A 175 5.56 15.31 0.96
CA VAL A 175 6.02 15.37 2.35
C VAL A 175 5.17 16.36 3.15
N ARG A 176 4.96 17.58 2.63
CA ARG A 176 4.09 18.58 3.27
C ARG A 176 2.64 18.09 3.42
N GLN A 177 2.09 17.47 2.38
CA GLN A 177 0.74 16.89 2.42
C GLN A 177 0.63 15.83 3.52
N ILE A 178 1.59 14.92 3.59
CA ILE A 178 1.54 13.79 4.51
C ILE A 178 1.84 14.22 5.94
N ALA A 179 2.82 15.10 6.18
CA ALA A 179 3.06 15.69 7.49
C ALA A 179 1.82 16.42 8.02
N ALA A 180 1.13 17.20 7.16
CA ALA A 180 -0.11 17.87 7.56
C ALA A 180 -1.23 16.90 7.93
N PHE A 181 -1.31 15.75 7.25
CA PHE A 181 -2.31 14.71 7.49
C PHE A 181 -1.99 13.86 8.73
N THR A 182 -0.76 13.36 8.85
CA THR A 182 -0.34 12.47 9.93
C THR A 182 0.08 13.17 11.22
N LYS A 183 0.35 14.49 11.13
CA LYS A 183 0.97 15.29 12.21
C LYS A 183 2.40 14.85 12.57
N LEU A 184 3.00 13.98 11.77
CA LEU A 184 4.39 13.58 11.93
C LEU A 184 5.32 14.71 11.46
N ASP A 185 6.42 14.89 12.18
CA ASP A 185 7.53 15.73 11.73
C ASP A 185 8.36 14.95 10.70
N LEU A 186 8.21 15.31 9.42
CA LEU A 186 8.93 14.70 8.30
C LEU A 186 10.07 15.58 7.78
N SER A 187 10.55 16.56 8.55
CA SER A 187 11.60 17.47 8.09
C SER A 187 12.95 16.78 7.84
N ALA A 188 13.17 15.61 8.42
CA ALA A 188 14.37 14.80 8.24
C ALA A 188 14.38 13.99 6.93
N TYR A 189 13.26 13.96 6.19
CA TYR A 189 13.20 13.24 4.93
C TYR A 189 13.99 13.94 3.82
N ASP A 190 14.97 13.22 3.27
CA ASP A 190 15.74 13.65 2.10
C ASP A 190 15.43 12.75 0.88
N PRO A 191 14.80 13.27 -0.19
CA PRO A 191 14.50 12.48 -1.39
C PRO A 191 15.72 12.12 -2.23
N VAL A 192 16.86 12.81 -2.07
CA VAL A 192 18.11 12.51 -2.80
C VAL A 192 19.05 11.59 -2.03
N ALA A 193 18.76 11.33 -0.75
CA ALA A 193 19.49 10.35 0.04
C ALA A 193 19.03 8.91 -0.24
N ALA A 194 19.90 7.95 0.06
CA ALA A 194 19.49 6.55 0.19
C ALA A 194 18.46 6.42 1.31
N TRP A 195 17.53 5.46 1.17
CA TRP A 195 16.54 5.24 2.22
C TRP A 195 17.24 4.73 3.47
N PRO A 196 16.87 5.21 4.68
CA PRO A 196 17.39 4.64 5.91
C PRO A 196 17.09 3.15 5.94
N GLY A 197 18.14 2.36 6.17
CA GLY A 197 18.06 0.92 6.36
C GLY A 197 17.58 0.55 7.76
N TRP A 198 17.83 -0.69 8.14
CA TRP A 198 17.80 -1.15 9.52
C TRP A 198 18.93 -0.47 10.32
N ASP A 199 18.88 -0.57 11.64
CA ASP A 199 19.89 0.03 12.55
C ASP A 199 21.33 -0.46 12.31
N ASP A 200 21.51 -1.58 11.61
CA ASP A 200 22.81 -2.11 11.20
C ASP A 200 23.29 -1.58 9.83
N GLY A 201 22.56 -0.63 9.24
CA GLY A 201 22.85 -0.05 7.93
C GLY A 201 22.43 -0.91 6.74
N THR A 202 21.87 -2.11 6.95
CA THR A 202 21.39 -2.96 5.86
C THR A 202 20.01 -2.53 5.39
N VAL A 203 19.70 -2.65 4.10
CA VAL A 203 18.35 -2.39 3.60
C VAL A 203 17.56 -3.71 3.60
N GLU A 204 16.27 -3.69 3.95
CA GLU A 204 15.39 -4.88 4.01
C GLU A 204 15.59 -5.87 2.83
N SER A 205 15.76 -5.36 1.61
CA SER A 205 15.95 -6.19 0.42
C SER A 205 17.22 -7.04 0.42
N GLU A 206 18.25 -6.62 1.17
CA GLU A 206 19.50 -7.35 1.35
C GLU A 206 19.32 -8.51 2.33
N ARG A 207 18.48 -8.31 3.37
CA ARG A 207 18.15 -9.34 4.36
C ARG A 207 17.18 -10.40 3.83
N LEU A 208 16.15 -9.98 3.08
CA LEU A 208 15.03 -10.86 2.75
C LEU A 208 15.11 -11.54 1.38
N GLY A 209 15.99 -11.10 0.47
CA GLY A 209 16.20 -11.73 -0.85
C GLY A 209 14.91 -12.15 -1.58
N GLY A 210 14.26 -11.27 -2.35
CA GLY A 210 12.95 -11.57 -2.97
C GLY A 210 12.84 -11.29 -4.46
N SER A 211 12.03 -12.06 -5.19
CA SER A 211 11.69 -11.81 -6.61
C SER A 211 10.88 -10.51 -6.81
N TYR A 212 10.24 -10.02 -5.76
CA TYR A 212 9.56 -8.73 -5.69
C TYR A 212 10.51 -7.54 -5.43
N ARG A 213 11.82 -7.77 -5.29
CA ARG A 213 12.83 -6.70 -5.17
C ARG A 213 12.94 -5.92 -6.48
N SER A 214 12.77 -4.60 -6.37
CA SER A 214 13.16 -3.66 -7.43
C SER A 214 14.61 -3.22 -7.27
N GLU A 215 15.28 -2.88 -8.36
CA GLU A 215 16.64 -2.32 -8.35
C GLU A 215 16.73 -0.93 -7.69
N PHE A 216 15.58 -0.28 -7.47
CA PHE A 216 15.46 1.05 -6.87
C PHE A 216 15.24 1.00 -5.35
N TRP A 217 15.18 -0.19 -4.77
CA TRP A 217 15.01 -0.35 -3.33
C TRP A 217 16.24 0.18 -2.59
N GLY A 218 16.02 1.07 -1.62
CA GLY A 218 17.10 1.71 -0.86
C GLY A 218 17.78 2.88 -1.58
N LYS A 219 17.44 3.15 -2.85
CA LYS A 219 18.05 4.21 -3.64
C LYS A 219 17.31 5.55 -3.51
N PRO A 220 17.95 6.67 -3.90
CA PRO A 220 17.27 7.95 -4.06
C PRO A 220 16.00 7.85 -4.89
N VAL A 221 15.08 8.79 -4.66
CA VAL A 221 13.84 8.87 -5.42
C VAL A 221 14.15 9.12 -6.89
N THR A 222 13.53 8.32 -7.77
CA THR A 222 13.66 8.46 -9.23
C THR A 222 12.29 8.34 -9.90
N ASN A 223 12.13 9.06 -11.01
CA ASN A 223 10.94 9.05 -11.86
C ASN A 223 11.05 8.07 -13.05
N GLU A 224 12.14 7.31 -13.18
CA GLU A 224 12.41 6.35 -14.27
C GLU A 224 11.31 5.30 -14.50
N ARG A 225 10.44 5.11 -13.52
CA ARG A 225 9.37 4.12 -13.54
C ARG A 225 8.01 4.69 -13.95
N ILE A 226 7.92 5.98 -14.26
CA ILE A 226 6.69 6.61 -14.77
C ILE A 226 6.64 6.39 -16.28
N GLY A 227 5.52 5.87 -16.77
CA GLY A 227 5.25 5.76 -18.20
C GLY A 227 5.99 4.62 -18.89
N THR A 228 6.70 3.76 -18.15
CA THR A 228 7.41 2.59 -18.69
C THR A 228 6.48 1.62 -19.42
N TRP A 229 5.18 1.64 -19.10
CA TRP A 229 4.17 0.90 -19.84
C TRP A 229 4.12 1.20 -21.33
N ARG A 230 4.53 2.40 -21.78
CA ARG A 230 4.54 2.77 -23.21
C ARG A 230 5.53 1.95 -24.03
N GLU A 231 6.57 1.45 -23.39
CA GLU A 231 7.63 0.66 -24.03
C GLU A 231 7.40 -0.85 -23.83
N GLU A 232 6.68 -1.22 -22.78
CA GLU A 232 6.60 -2.60 -22.28
C GLU A 232 5.27 -3.29 -22.58
N LEU A 233 4.19 -2.52 -22.73
CA LEU A 233 2.85 -3.03 -23.05
C LEU A 233 2.45 -2.66 -24.48
N THR A 234 1.72 -3.54 -25.14
CA THR A 234 1.00 -3.17 -26.36
C THR A 234 -0.19 -2.24 -26.02
N GLU A 235 -0.73 -1.57 -27.03
CA GLU A 235 -1.92 -0.71 -26.84
C GLU A 235 -3.11 -1.51 -26.31
N ASP A 236 -3.32 -2.73 -26.82
CA ASP A 236 -4.39 -3.64 -26.36
C ASP A 236 -4.20 -4.06 -24.90
N GLU A 237 -2.98 -4.44 -24.52
CA GLU A 237 -2.65 -4.79 -23.13
C GLU A 237 -2.89 -3.60 -22.18
N ALA A 238 -2.46 -2.41 -22.57
CA ALA A 238 -2.68 -1.18 -21.81
C ALA A 238 -4.18 -0.85 -21.68
N ALA A 239 -4.96 -1.01 -22.75
CA ALA A 239 -6.41 -0.79 -22.76
C ALA A 239 -7.14 -1.79 -21.86
N ILE A 240 -6.76 -3.07 -21.87
CA ILE A 240 -7.30 -4.09 -20.96
C ILE A 240 -7.06 -3.67 -19.51
N ILE A 241 -5.84 -3.28 -19.15
CA ILE A 241 -5.52 -2.88 -17.77
C ILE A 241 -6.36 -1.68 -17.31
N LEU A 242 -6.53 -0.66 -18.15
CA LEU A 242 -7.38 0.50 -17.84
C LEU A 242 -8.85 0.09 -17.65
N ARG A 243 -9.37 -0.78 -18.51
CA ARG A 243 -10.75 -1.29 -18.44
C ARG A 243 -11.01 -2.05 -17.15
N GLU A 244 -10.07 -2.89 -16.71
CA GLU A 244 -10.20 -3.67 -15.48
C GLU A 244 -9.92 -2.85 -14.20
N THR A 245 -9.44 -1.60 -14.31
CA THR A 245 -9.14 -0.72 -13.16
C THR A 245 -9.93 0.60 -13.18
N PRO A 246 -11.26 0.55 -13.37
CA PRO A 246 -12.07 1.74 -13.67
C PRO A 246 -12.05 2.79 -12.55
N ASP A 247 -11.94 2.38 -11.29
CA ASP A 247 -11.93 3.30 -10.16
C ASP A 247 -10.64 4.13 -10.08
N LEU A 248 -9.48 3.53 -10.42
CA LEU A 248 -8.21 4.25 -10.48
C LEU A 248 -8.22 5.23 -11.66
N VAL A 249 -8.72 4.79 -12.81
CA VAL A 249 -8.92 5.64 -14.00
C VAL A 249 -9.80 6.83 -13.67
N LYS A 250 -10.96 6.59 -13.05
CA LYS A 250 -11.92 7.63 -12.70
C LYS A 250 -11.38 8.62 -11.67
N LEU A 251 -10.70 8.13 -10.62
CA LEU A 251 -10.23 8.99 -9.54
C LEU A 251 -8.99 9.80 -9.92
N PHE A 252 -8.05 9.22 -10.67
CA PHE A 252 -6.75 9.83 -10.94
C PHE A 252 -6.55 10.30 -12.39
N GLY A 253 -7.51 10.01 -13.28
CA GLY A 253 -7.51 10.46 -14.66
C GLY A 253 -6.55 9.70 -15.58
N TYR A 254 -6.13 8.48 -15.22
CA TYR A 254 -5.27 7.64 -16.06
C TYR A 254 -5.96 7.30 -17.39
N GLY A 255 -5.21 7.33 -18.50
CA GLY A 255 -5.74 7.02 -19.84
C GLY A 255 -6.32 8.23 -20.59
N LYS A 256 -6.35 9.42 -19.97
CA LYS A 256 -6.83 10.67 -20.60
C LYS A 256 -5.72 11.49 -21.25
N GLU A 257 -4.55 10.89 -21.46
CA GLU A 257 -3.38 11.62 -21.94
C GLU A 257 -3.59 12.24 -23.34
N ASN A 258 -4.39 11.59 -24.19
CA ASN A 258 -4.65 12.02 -25.57
C ASN A 258 -5.87 12.96 -25.72
N GLU A 259 -6.65 13.19 -24.66
CA GLU A 259 -7.81 14.09 -24.72
C GLU A 259 -7.39 15.56 -24.72
N LYS A 260 -6.28 15.90 -24.05
CA LYS A 260 -5.75 17.28 -24.03
C LYS A 260 -5.22 17.74 -25.39
N ASP A 261 -4.65 16.85 -26.18
CA ASP A 261 -4.11 17.19 -27.50
C ASP A 261 -5.22 17.38 -28.55
N ARG A 262 -6.44 16.89 -28.29
CA ARG A 262 -7.61 17.03 -29.18
C ARG A 262 -8.44 18.29 -28.94
N GLU A 263 -8.31 18.95 -27.79
CA GLU A 263 -8.98 20.24 -27.52
C GLU A 263 -8.14 21.45 -27.98
N THR A 264 -6.89 21.23 -28.39
CA THR A 264 -5.98 22.26 -28.93
C THR A 264 -5.66 22.09 -30.43
N ALA A 265 -6.36 21.18 -31.13
CA ALA A 265 -6.27 20.99 -32.58
C ALA A 265 -7.58 21.41 -33.26
#